data_AF-A0A4Q1URT9-F1
#
_entry.id   AF-A0A4Q1URT9-F1
#
_cell.length_a   1.000
_cell.length_b   1.000
_cell.length_c   1.000
_cell.angle_alpha   90.00
_cell.angle_beta   90.00
_cell.angle_gamma   90.00
#
_symmetry.space_group_name_H-M   'P 1'
#
loop_
_entity.id
_entity.type
_entity.pdbx_description
1 polymer ?
#
loop_
_entity_poly.entity_id
_entity_poly.type
_entity_poly.pdbx_seq_one_letter_code
_entity_poly.pdbx_strand_id
1 'polypeptide(L)'
;MDDGMDRRPFGSLLGDAASHFSSLMRLDLRLLEAEMRAKSTTLVSSGACGMAAAVFFVLAAFALVQFLILAMIFFGVGPMLACLIVGLVLIGGGLISLYLAKRALIGWTITPVETVKQVRTDIAALKQGIRYGSTQQ
;
A
#
# COMPACT_ATOMS: atom_id res chain seq x y z
N MET A 1 55.39 -35.21 15.15
CA MET A 1 55.65 -34.21 14.10
C MET A 1 54.89 -34.72 12.90
N ASP A 2 53.73 -34.22 12.52
CA ASP A 2 53.33 -32.83 12.27
C ASP A 2 51.81 -32.66 12.48
N ASP A 3 51.43 -31.53 13.07
CA ASP A 3 50.06 -31.05 13.30
C ASP A 3 49.57 -30.29 12.05
N GLY A 4 48.26 -30.28 11.76
CA GLY A 4 47.78 -29.23 10.85
C GLY A 4 46.40 -29.36 10.22
N MET A 5 45.37 -28.98 10.99
CA MET A 5 44.14 -28.33 10.52
C MET A 5 43.24 -29.07 9.51
N ASP A 6 42.39 -29.96 10.05
CA ASP A 6 41.03 -30.18 9.53
C ASP A 6 40.20 -28.89 9.69
N ARG A 7 40.35 -27.95 8.74
CA ARG A 7 39.42 -26.84 8.54
C ARG A 7 38.12 -27.41 7.97
N ARG A 8 37.24 -27.90 8.85
CA ARG A 8 35.82 -28.08 8.51
C ARG A 8 35.30 -26.74 7.97
N PRO A 9 34.77 -26.67 6.72
CA PRO A 9 34.46 -25.40 6.11
C PRO A 9 33.25 -24.78 6.81
N PHE A 10 33.46 -23.64 7.47
CA PHE A 10 32.40 -22.73 7.90
C PHE A 10 31.45 -22.33 6.74
N GLY A 11 31.82 -22.61 5.48
CA GLY A 11 30.97 -22.44 4.30
C GLY A 11 29.80 -23.41 4.20
N SER A 12 29.87 -24.60 4.84
CA SER A 12 28.78 -25.59 4.77
C SER A 12 27.56 -25.19 5.60
N LEU A 13 27.74 -24.47 6.70
CA LEU A 13 26.63 -24.03 7.56
C LEU A 13 25.91 -22.79 7.01
N LEU A 14 26.61 -21.97 6.22
CA LEU A 14 26.02 -20.82 5.53
C LEU A 14 25.12 -21.27 4.36
N GLY A 15 25.47 -22.37 3.68
CA GLY A 15 24.66 -22.99 2.63
C GLY A 15 23.32 -23.53 3.15
N ASP A 16 23.34 -24.18 4.32
CA ASP A 16 22.11 -24.68 4.96
C ASP A 16 21.25 -23.53 5.52
N ALA A 17 21.85 -22.48 6.10
CA ALA A 17 21.09 -21.31 6.54
C ALA A 17 20.41 -20.57 5.37
N ALA A 18 21.09 -20.46 4.21
CA ALA A 18 20.53 -19.84 3.01
C ALA A 18 19.39 -20.68 2.39
N SER A 19 19.49 -22.01 2.44
CA SER A 19 18.44 -22.90 1.94
C SER A 19 17.16 -22.77 2.79
N HIS A 20 17.28 -22.62 4.12
CA HIS A 20 16.15 -22.36 5.01
C HIS A 20 15.52 -20.98 4.83
N PHE A 21 16.31 -19.93 4.58
CA PHE A 21 15.80 -18.57 4.33
C PHE A 21 14.95 -18.50 3.04
N SER A 22 15.32 -19.28 2.02
CA SER A 22 14.56 -19.37 0.77
C SER A 22 13.17 -19.99 0.93
N SER A 23 13.01 -20.88 1.92
CA SER A 23 11.73 -21.53 2.23
C SER A 23 10.77 -20.58 2.95
N LEU A 24 11.28 -19.72 3.84
CA LEU A 24 10.50 -18.69 4.54
C LEU A 24 9.99 -17.59 3.60
N MET A 25 10.84 -17.07 2.69
CA MET A 25 10.41 -16.08 1.70
C MET A 25 9.28 -16.57 0.77
N ARG A 26 9.30 -17.86 0.40
CA ARG A 26 8.24 -18.44 -0.45
C ARG A 26 6.90 -18.50 0.25
N LEU A 27 6.89 -18.65 1.57
CA LEU A 27 5.65 -18.69 2.35
C LEU A 27 5.06 -17.27 2.49
N ASP A 28 5.91 -16.28 2.75
CA ASP A 28 5.49 -14.86 2.82
C ASP A 28 4.95 -14.35 1.48
N LEU A 29 5.58 -14.75 0.36
CA LEU A 29 5.09 -14.38 -0.97
C LEU A 29 3.71 -14.99 -1.28
N ARG A 30 3.46 -16.24 -0.86
CA ARG A 30 2.16 -16.90 -1.04
C ARG A 30 1.08 -16.28 -0.17
N LEU A 31 1.41 -15.86 1.06
CA LEU A 31 0.47 -15.18 1.95
C LEU A 31 0.13 -13.78 1.40
N LEU A 32 1.14 -13.05 0.93
CA LEU A 32 0.97 -11.74 0.29
C LEU A 32 0.12 -11.84 -0.97
N GLU A 33 0.33 -12.86 -1.81
CA GLU A 33 -0.47 -13.08 -3.01
C GLU A 33 -1.93 -13.42 -2.66
N ALA A 34 -2.15 -14.22 -1.61
CA ALA A 34 -3.49 -14.54 -1.12
C ALA A 34 -4.21 -13.30 -0.57
N GLU A 35 -3.52 -12.43 0.16
CA GLU A 35 -4.09 -11.18 0.68
C GLU A 35 -4.37 -10.18 -0.43
N MET A 36 -3.47 -10.07 -1.42
CA MET A 36 -3.71 -9.25 -2.61
C MET A 36 -4.88 -9.78 -3.44
N ARG A 37 -5.06 -11.09 -3.55
CA ARG A 37 -6.25 -11.69 -4.18
C ARG A 37 -7.52 -11.40 -3.38
N ALA A 38 -7.50 -11.49 -2.06
CA ALA A 38 -8.67 -11.17 -1.22
C ALA A 38 -9.04 -9.67 -1.24
N LYS A 39 -8.06 -8.76 -1.30
CA LYS A 39 -8.27 -7.31 -1.47
C LYS A 39 -8.71 -6.93 -2.88
N SER A 40 -8.27 -7.65 -3.91
CA SER A 40 -8.66 -7.36 -5.29
C SER A 40 -10.04 -7.91 -5.63
N THR A 41 -10.45 -9.08 -5.11
CA THR A 41 -11.78 -9.65 -5.39
C THR A 41 -12.93 -8.78 -4.87
N THR A 42 -12.74 -8.10 -3.73
CA THR A 42 -13.69 -7.12 -3.19
C THR A 42 -13.77 -5.84 -4.04
N LEU A 43 -12.70 -5.43 -4.71
CA LEU A 43 -12.69 -4.30 -5.65
C LEU A 43 -13.25 -4.68 -7.03
N VAL A 44 -13.07 -5.93 -7.46
CA VAL A 44 -13.39 -6.40 -8.82
C VAL A 44 -14.88 -6.74 -8.97
N SER A 45 -15.56 -7.22 -7.93
CA SER A 45 -16.99 -7.57 -8.01
C SER A 45 -17.92 -6.35 -8.23
N SER A 46 -17.52 -5.16 -7.78
CA SER A 46 -18.19 -3.88 -8.10
C SER A 46 -17.56 -3.14 -9.29
N GLY A 47 -16.52 -3.72 -9.90
CA GLY A 47 -15.61 -3.02 -10.81
C GLY A 47 -16.25 -2.53 -12.11
N ALA A 48 -17.17 -3.29 -12.70
CA ALA A 48 -17.81 -2.90 -13.96
C ALA A 48 -18.77 -1.71 -13.78
N CYS A 49 -19.60 -1.73 -12.73
CA CYS A 49 -20.51 -0.62 -12.42
C CYS A 49 -19.75 0.62 -11.91
N GLY A 50 -18.70 0.40 -11.11
CA GLY A 50 -17.80 1.45 -10.63
C GLY A 50 -17.04 2.14 -11.78
N MET A 51 -16.59 1.39 -12.79
CA MET A 51 -15.90 1.96 -13.94
C MET A 51 -16.84 2.84 -14.78
N ALA A 52 -18.06 2.38 -15.05
CA ALA A 52 -19.06 3.18 -15.76
C ALA A 52 -19.41 4.46 -14.97
N ALA A 53 -19.65 4.35 -13.66
CA ALA A 53 -19.91 5.51 -12.81
C ALA A 53 -18.74 6.50 -12.79
N ALA A 54 -17.50 6.01 -12.74
CA ALA A 54 -16.31 6.85 -12.82
C ALA A 54 -16.22 7.61 -14.15
N VAL A 55 -16.50 6.94 -15.28
CA VAL A 55 -16.53 7.59 -16.60
C VAL A 55 -17.60 8.69 -16.65
N PHE A 56 -18.83 8.39 -16.23
CA PHE A 56 -19.89 9.39 -16.17
C PHE A 56 -19.54 10.56 -15.26
N PHE A 57 -18.89 10.29 -14.12
CA PHE A 57 -18.45 11.33 -13.20
C PHE A 57 -17.40 12.25 -13.85
N VAL A 58 -16.42 11.69 -14.57
CA VAL A 58 -15.41 12.47 -15.31
C VAL A 58 -16.07 13.31 -16.40
N LEU A 59 -17.02 12.75 -17.15
CA LEU A 59 -17.77 13.48 -18.18
C LEU A 59 -18.60 14.62 -17.58
N ALA A 60 -19.29 14.37 -16.47
CA ALA A 60 -20.06 15.39 -15.76
C ALA A 60 -19.16 16.50 -15.22
N ALA A 61 -18.00 16.16 -14.65
CA ALA A 61 -17.01 17.13 -14.19
C ALA A 61 -16.49 18.00 -15.34
N PHE A 62 -16.21 17.40 -16.51
CA PHE A 62 -15.79 18.15 -17.69
C PHE A 62 -16.88 19.11 -18.19
N ALA A 63 -18.13 18.67 -18.25
CA ALA A 63 -19.27 19.52 -18.61
C ALA A 63 -19.45 20.70 -17.65
N LEU A 64 -19.25 20.48 -16.35
CA LEU A 64 -19.31 21.52 -15.31
C LEU A 64 -18.22 22.58 -15.50
N VAL A 65 -16.99 22.17 -15.86
CA VAL A 65 -15.90 23.11 -16.16
C VAL A 65 -16.25 23.98 -17.37
N GLN A 66 -16.79 23.39 -18.44
CA GLN A 66 -17.22 24.14 -19.62
C GLN A 66 -18.35 25.12 -19.29
N PHE A 67 -19.33 24.69 -18.49
CA PHE A 67 -20.40 25.55 -18.02
C PHE A 67 -19.85 26.77 -17.24
N LEU A 68 -18.86 26.57 -16.37
CA LEU A 68 -18.24 27.66 -15.62
C LEU A 68 -17.53 28.66 -16.52
N ILE A 69 -16.82 28.18 -17.55
CA ILE A 69 -16.16 29.03 -18.56
C ILE A 69 -17.21 29.86 -19.32
N LEU A 70 -18.27 29.22 -19.81
CA LEU A 70 -19.36 29.90 -20.52
C LEU A 70 -20.09 30.91 -19.63
N ALA A 71 -20.31 30.59 -18.36
CA ALA A 71 -20.89 31.51 -17.40
C ALA A 71 -20.01 32.76 -17.23
N MET A 72 -18.69 32.61 -17.09
CA MET A 72 -17.76 33.75 -17.05
C MET A 72 -17.81 34.59 -18.32
N ILE A 73 -17.89 33.94 -19.49
CA ILE A 73 -18.04 34.65 -20.77
C ILE A 73 -19.34 35.45 -20.80
N PHE A 74 -20.44 34.88 -20.31
CA PHE A 74 -21.72 35.56 -20.20
C PHE A 74 -21.67 36.79 -19.29
N PHE A 75 -20.85 36.77 -18.23
CA PHE A 75 -20.58 37.93 -17.38
C PHE A 75 -19.68 39.00 -18.05
N GLY A 76 -19.28 38.81 -19.30
CA GLY A 76 -18.48 39.77 -20.07
C GLY A 76 -16.97 39.56 -19.96
N VAL A 77 -16.51 38.46 -19.35
CA VAL A 77 -15.09 38.11 -19.34
C VAL A 77 -14.69 37.55 -20.70
N GLY A 78 -13.60 38.05 -21.28
CA GLY A 78 -13.10 37.55 -22.56
C GLY A 78 -12.81 36.03 -22.50
N PRO A 79 -13.10 35.26 -23.57
CA PRO A 79 -12.98 33.80 -23.55
C PRO A 79 -11.60 33.28 -23.11
N MET A 80 -10.54 33.96 -23.55
CA MET A 80 -9.17 33.60 -23.21
C MET A 80 -8.87 33.78 -21.71
N LEU A 81 -9.37 34.86 -21.11
CA LEU A 81 -9.20 35.14 -19.68
C LEU A 81 -10.06 34.20 -18.83
N ALA A 82 -11.29 33.90 -19.26
CA ALA A 82 -12.17 32.96 -18.57
C ALA A 82 -11.53 31.57 -18.46
N CYS A 83 -10.99 31.05 -19.56
CA CYS A 83 -10.27 29.78 -19.56
C CYS A 83 -9.03 29.80 -18.66
N LEU A 84 -8.25 30.89 -18.69
CA LEU A 84 -7.04 31.04 -17.87
C LEU A 84 -7.39 31.04 -16.37
N ILE A 85 -8.40 31.80 -15.96
CA ILE A 85 -8.83 31.93 -14.56
C ILE A 85 -9.37 30.59 -14.05
N VAL A 86 -10.29 29.96 -14.79
CA VAL A 86 -10.87 28.67 -14.40
C VAL A 86 -9.78 27.59 -14.31
N GLY A 87 -8.86 27.54 -15.28
CA GLY A 87 -7.72 26.63 -15.25
C GLY A 87 -6.81 26.84 -14.03
N LEU A 88 -6.49 28.10 -13.71
CA LEU A 88 -5.65 28.42 -12.54
C LEU A 88 -6.32 28.02 -11.22
N VAL A 89 -7.63 28.26 -11.09
CA VAL A 89 -8.42 27.85 -9.91
C VAL A 89 -8.45 26.33 -9.76
N LEU A 90 -8.65 25.59 -10.86
CA LEU A 90 -8.63 24.12 -10.87
C LEU A 90 -7.25 23.56 -10.50
N ILE A 91 -6.17 24.14 -11.02
CA ILE A 91 -4.79 23.73 -10.65
C ILE A 91 -4.53 24.01 -9.17
N GLY A 92 -4.87 25.21 -8.69
CA GLY A 92 -4.69 25.58 -7.28
C GLY A 92 -5.48 24.67 -6.34
N GLY A 93 -6.77 24.48 -6.63
CA GLY A 93 -7.65 23.60 -5.86
C GLY A 93 -7.19 22.14 -5.92
N GLY A 94 -6.75 21.66 -7.09
CA GLY A 94 -6.21 20.32 -7.29
C GLY A 94 -4.94 20.07 -6.48
N LEU A 95 -4.00 21.03 -6.48
CA LEU A 95 -2.79 20.95 -5.66
C LEU A 95 -3.13 20.91 -4.17
N ILE A 96 -4.00 21.81 -3.69
CA ILE A 96 -4.43 21.84 -2.29
C ILE A 96 -5.10 20.52 -1.90
N SER A 97 -6.04 20.03 -2.72
CA SER A 97 -6.72 18.76 -2.49
C SER A 97 -5.73 17.59 -2.46
N LEU A 98 -4.74 17.57 -3.37
CA LEU A 98 -3.70 16.54 -3.37
C LEU A 98 -2.82 16.62 -2.12
N TYR A 99 -2.47 17.83 -1.65
CA TYR A 99 -1.74 18.01 -0.39
C TYR A 99 -2.56 17.52 0.81
N LEU A 100 -3.85 17.83 0.87
CA LEU A 100 -4.76 17.36 1.93
C LEU A 100 -4.94 15.85 1.86
N ALA A 101 -5.14 15.28 0.66
CA ALA A 101 -5.29 13.85 0.45
C ALA A 101 -4.00 13.10 0.86
N LYS A 102 -2.82 13.60 0.48
CA LYS A 102 -1.54 13.04 0.94
C LYS A 102 -1.43 13.08 2.46
N ARG A 103 -1.80 14.19 3.11
CA ARG A 103 -1.80 14.30 4.57
C ARG A 103 -2.79 13.34 5.23
N ALA A 104 -3.99 13.20 4.67
CA ALA A 104 -5.01 12.28 5.14
C ALA A 104 -4.55 10.82 4.99
N LEU A 105 -3.91 10.47 3.88
CA LEU A 105 -3.36 9.14 3.62
C LEU A 105 -2.15 8.81 4.51
N ILE A 106 -1.33 9.80 4.87
CA ILE A 106 -0.24 9.63 5.85
C ILE A 106 -0.79 9.45 7.28
N GLY A 107 -1.88 10.13 7.63
CA GLY A 107 -2.60 9.93 8.89
C GLY A 107 -3.39 8.61 8.92
N TRP A 108 -3.77 8.10 7.75
CA TRP A 108 -4.32 6.76 7.56
C TRP A 108 -3.19 5.74 7.47
N THR A 109 -2.37 5.70 8.53
CA THR A 109 -1.66 4.46 8.86
C THR A 109 -2.69 3.36 8.88
N ILE A 110 -2.64 2.51 7.86
CA ILE A 110 -3.14 1.15 7.91
C ILE A 110 -2.28 0.46 8.98
N THR A 111 -2.52 0.79 10.25
CA THR A 111 -2.09 0.00 11.39
C THR A 111 -3.25 -0.94 11.64
N PRO A 112 -3.22 -2.18 11.11
CA PRO A 112 -4.13 -3.21 11.56
C PRO A 112 -3.83 -3.43 13.05
N VAL A 113 -4.67 -2.84 13.90
CA VAL A 113 -4.55 -2.92 15.37
C VAL A 113 -4.60 -4.38 15.83
N GLU A 114 -5.24 -5.25 15.04
CA GLU A 114 -5.32 -6.69 15.26
C GLU A 114 -3.97 -7.41 15.07
N THR A 115 -3.18 -7.04 14.05
CA THR A 115 -1.91 -7.73 13.74
C THR A 115 -0.85 -7.48 14.82
N VAL A 116 -0.78 -6.27 15.37
CA VAL A 116 0.19 -5.96 16.44
C VAL A 116 -0.14 -6.71 17.74
N LYS A 117 -1.44 -6.90 18.03
CA LYS A 117 -1.88 -7.66 19.22
C LYS A 117 -1.57 -9.15 19.08
N GLN A 118 -1.76 -9.74 17.90
CA GLN A 118 -1.41 -11.14 17.64
C GLN A 118 0.10 -11.38 17.70
N VAL A 119 0.92 -10.52 17.06
CA VAL A 119 2.40 -10.63 17.14
C VAL A 119 2.91 -10.53 18.57
N ARG A 120 2.33 -9.63 19.39
CA ARG A 120 2.69 -9.52 20.82
C ARG A 120 2.30 -10.78 21.62
N THR A 121 1.20 -11.42 21.25
CA THR A 121 0.73 -12.66 21.91
C THR A 121 1.60 -13.85 21.51
N ASP A 122 2.02 -13.94 20.25
CA ASP A 122 2.92 -14.98 19.76
C ASP A 122 4.33 -14.87 20.36
N ILE A 123 4.86 -13.65 20.51
CA ILE A 123 6.15 -13.44 21.20
C ILE A 123 6.05 -13.85 22.68
N ALA A 124 4.90 -13.60 23.33
CA ALA A 124 4.68 -14.02 24.70
C ALA A 124 4.57 -15.55 24.82
N ALA A 125 3.88 -16.22 23.90
CA ALA A 125 3.76 -17.67 23.85
C ALA A 125 5.11 -18.36 23.55
N LEU A 126 5.91 -17.82 22.63
CA LEU A 126 7.26 -18.29 22.34
C LEU A 126 8.19 -18.17 23.56
N LYS A 127 8.09 -17.05 24.30
CA LYS A 127 8.86 -16.86 25.54
C LYS A 127 8.47 -17.86 26.63
N GLN A 128 7.21 -18.27 26.69
CA GLN A 128 6.73 -19.29 27.62
C GLN A 128 7.15 -20.71 27.19
N GLY A 129 7.10 -21.02 25.89
CA GLY A 129 7.56 -22.31 25.34
C GLY A 129 9.05 -22.57 25.58
N ILE A 130 9.90 -21.53 25.41
CA ILE A 130 11.34 -21.63 25.70
C ILE A 130 11.59 -21.88 27.20
N ARG A 131 10.77 -21.29 28.08
CA ARG A 131 10.93 -21.44 29.53
C ARG A 131 10.45 -22.79 30.07
N TYR A 132 9.56 -23.48 29.34
CA TYR A 132 9.10 -24.83 29.70
C TYR A 132 10.01 -25.94 29.15
N GLY A 133 10.70 -25.68 28.04
CA GLY A 133 11.68 -26.60 27.44
C GLY A 133 12.96 -26.79 28.26
N SER A 134 13.30 -25.87 29.17
CA SER A 134 14.49 -25.94 30.02
C SER A 134 14.28 -26.69 31.35
N THR A 135 13.11 -27.27 31.58
CA THR A 135 12.76 -28.04 32.81
C THR A 135 12.59 -29.54 32.57
N GLN A 136 12.92 -30.02 31.36
CA GLN A 136 12.87 -31.44 30.97
C GLN A 136 14.23 -31.94 30.43
N GLN A 137 15.34 -31.44 30.98
CA GLN A 137 16.65 -32.10 30.93
C GLN A 137 17.23 -32.22 32.33
#